data_AF-A0A543A0P9-F1
#
_entry.id   AF-A0A543A0P9-F1
#
_cell.length_a   1.000
_cell.length_b   1.000
_cell.length_c   1.000
_cell.angle_alpha   90.00
_cell.angle_beta   90.00
_cell.angle_gamma   90.00
#
_symmetry.space_group_name_H-M   'P 1'
#
loop_
_entity.id
_entity.type
_entity.pdbx_description
1 polymer ?
#
loop_
_entity_poly.entity_id
_entity_poly.type
_entity_poly.pdbx_seq_one_letter_code
_entity_poly.pdbx_strand_id
1 'polypeptide(L)'
;MADIDLNLDDLQTLWFDLSNICDQFGQVDGVGSDLIGAIGHHGLTDRVQDFGSSWDERREDMVEDLDTVWRGVKLVEQGFREMDKQLGQGLDGAVS
;
A
#
# COMPACT_ATOMS: atom_id res chain seq x y z
N MET A 1 17.50 20.00 16.69
CA MET A 1 16.54 18.95 17.04
C MET A 1 15.46 19.06 15.99
N ALA A 2 15.41 18.13 15.03
CA ALA A 2 14.40 18.21 13.98
C ALA A 2 13.06 17.94 14.67
N ASP A 3 12.28 19.00 14.81
CA ASP A 3 10.90 18.97 15.30
C ASP A 3 10.06 18.33 14.18
N ILE A 4 10.18 17.01 14.08
CA ILE A 4 9.35 16.21 13.19
C ILE A 4 8.04 16.04 13.95
N ASP A 5 7.06 16.86 13.59
CA ASP A 5 5.66 16.70 14.00
C ASP A 5 5.08 15.48 13.25
N LEU A 6 5.47 14.29 13.71
CA LEU A 6 4.98 13.02 13.19
C LEU A 6 3.63 12.73 13.84
N ASN A 7 2.58 13.22 13.20
CA ASN A 7 1.23 12.87 13.58
C ASN A 7 0.98 11.39 13.25
N LEU A 8 1.01 10.55 14.28
CA LEU A 8 0.79 9.10 14.16
C LEU A 8 -0.61 8.80 13.59
N ASP A 9 -1.58 9.68 13.82
CA ASP A 9 -2.92 9.55 13.26
C ASP A 9 -2.90 9.75 11.73
N ASP A 10 -2.12 10.72 11.22
CA ASP A 10 -1.99 10.95 9.78
C ASP A 10 -1.32 9.77 9.07
N LEU A 11 -0.34 9.12 9.72
CA LEU A 11 0.25 7.88 9.22
C LEU A 11 -0.76 6.72 9.19
N GLN A 12 -1.67 6.68 10.17
CA GLN A 12 -2.71 5.66 10.26
C GLN A 12 -3.84 5.90 9.23
N THR A 13 -4.15 7.16 8.93
CA THR A 13 -5.05 7.53 7.82
C THR A 13 -4.44 7.17 6.48
N LEU A 14 -3.17 7.53 6.25
CA LEU A 14 -2.43 7.14 5.04
C LEU A 14 -2.43 5.61 4.87
N TRP A 15 -2.31 4.86 5.96
CA TRP A 15 -2.43 3.39 5.93
C TRP A 15 -3.80 2.91 5.44
N PHE A 16 -4.89 3.46 5.99
CA PHE A 16 -6.25 3.08 5.59
C PHE A 16 -6.51 3.37 4.11
N ASP A 17 -6.04 4.52 3.63
CA ASP A 17 -6.23 4.94 2.25
C ASP A 17 -5.45 4.04 1.28
N LEU A 18 -4.18 3.74 1.57
CA LEU A 18 -3.37 2.86 0.73
C LEU A 18 -3.91 1.42 0.72
N SER A 19 -4.38 0.90 1.87
CA SER A 19 -5.00 -0.43 1.96
C SER A 19 -6.28 -0.50 1.13
N ASN A 20 -7.14 0.52 1.22
CA ASN A 20 -8.36 0.58 0.41
C ASN A 20 -8.06 0.62 -1.08
N ILE A 21 -7.02 1.37 -1.47
CA ILE A 21 -6.58 1.44 -2.87
C ILE A 21 -6.08 0.06 -3.33
N CYS A 22 -5.22 -0.61 -2.56
CA CYS A 22 -4.75 -1.96 -2.86
C CYS A 22 -5.91 -2.95 -2.99
N ASP A 23 -6.89 -2.93 -2.07
CA ASP A 23 -8.05 -3.82 -2.11
C ASP A 23 -8.95 -3.55 -3.31
N GLN A 24 -9.18 -2.27 -3.64
CA GLN A 24 -9.96 -1.88 -4.82
C GLN A 24 -9.28 -2.32 -6.11
N PHE A 25 -7.96 -2.23 -6.17
CA PHE A 25 -7.21 -2.77 -7.29
C PHE A 25 -7.28 -4.30 -7.29
N GLY A 26 -7.05 -4.99 -6.17
CA GLY A 26 -7.06 -6.46 -6.11
C GLY A 26 -8.41 -7.13 -6.41
N GLN A 27 -9.54 -6.44 -6.14
CA GLN A 27 -10.88 -7.01 -6.34
C GLN A 27 -11.44 -6.91 -7.77
N VAL A 28 -10.80 -6.17 -8.67
CA VAL A 28 -11.28 -6.09 -10.06
C VAL A 28 -10.91 -7.41 -10.76
N ASP A 29 -11.88 -8.29 -10.99
CA ASP A 29 -11.68 -9.42 -11.88
C ASP A 29 -11.04 -8.92 -13.18
N GLY A 30 -9.96 -9.58 -13.62
CA GLY A 30 -9.26 -9.24 -14.85
C GLY A 30 -10.20 -9.21 -16.06
N VAL A 31 -9.68 -8.88 -17.23
CA VAL A 31 -10.52 -8.84 -18.44
C VAL A 31 -11.19 -10.20 -18.67
N GLY A 32 -12.49 -10.27 -18.38
CA GLY A 32 -13.22 -11.53 -18.31
C GLY A 32 -13.29 -12.24 -19.67
N SER A 33 -13.22 -13.57 -19.65
CA SER A 33 -13.39 -14.41 -20.85
C SER A 33 -14.69 -14.13 -21.59
N ASP A 34 -15.71 -13.65 -20.88
CA ASP A 34 -17.00 -13.26 -21.43
C ASP A 34 -16.92 -12.01 -22.32
N LEU A 35 -16.10 -11.02 -21.93
CA LEU A 35 -15.83 -9.83 -22.76
C LEU A 35 -15.05 -10.23 -24.01
N ILE A 36 -14.05 -11.10 -23.84
CA ILE A 36 -13.23 -11.64 -24.93
C ILE A 36 -14.09 -12.42 -25.95
N GLY A 37 -15.04 -13.23 -25.47
CA GLY A 37 -15.97 -13.98 -26.31
C GLY A 37 -16.98 -13.09 -27.05
N ALA A 38 -17.34 -11.94 -26.49
CA ALA A 38 -18.31 -11.02 -27.09
C ALA A 38 -17.74 -10.17 -28.25
N ILE A 39 -16.41 -9.99 -28.33
CA ILE A 39 -15.76 -9.12 -29.32
C ILE A 39 -15.86 -9.69 -30.75
N GLY A 40 -15.89 -11.02 -30.90
CA GLY A 40 -16.12 -11.70 -32.18
C GLY A 40 -15.06 -11.49 -33.28
N HIS A 41 -14.02 -10.68 -33.02
CA HIS A 41 -12.95 -10.36 -33.95
C HIS A 41 -11.59 -10.68 -33.34
N HIS A 42 -10.90 -11.67 -33.92
CA HIS A 42 -9.67 -12.26 -33.37
C HIS A 42 -8.59 -11.22 -33.01
N GLY A 43 -8.27 -10.27 -33.90
CA GLY A 43 -7.23 -9.27 -33.61
C GLY A 43 -7.60 -8.25 -32.51
N LEU A 44 -8.90 -8.10 -32.20
CA LEU A 44 -9.35 -7.24 -31.09
C LEU A 44 -9.39 -8.03 -29.79
N THR A 45 -9.78 -9.31 -29.86
CA THR A 45 -9.66 -10.27 -28.76
C THR A 45 -8.24 -10.35 -28.23
N ASP A 46 -7.25 -10.56 -29.11
CA ASP A 46 -5.84 -10.68 -28.70
C ASP A 46 -5.35 -9.41 -27.99
N ARG A 47 -5.69 -8.23 -28.55
CA ARG A 47 -5.34 -6.92 -27.94
C ARG A 47 -5.96 -6.72 -26.56
N VAL A 48 -7.20 -7.16 -26.38
CA VAL A 48 -7.94 -7.02 -25.12
C VAL A 48 -7.41 -8.01 -24.08
N GLN A 49 -7.01 -9.20 -24.50
CA GLN A 49 -6.33 -10.18 -23.65
C GLN A 49 -4.94 -9.67 -23.22
N ASP A 50 -4.12 -9.20 -24.15
CA ASP A 50 -2.80 -8.62 -23.86
C ASP A 50 -2.90 -7.45 -22.88
N PHE A 51 -3.90 -6.58 -23.09
CA PHE A 51 -4.19 -5.48 -22.18
C PHE A 51 -4.56 -5.98 -20.78
N GLY A 52 -5.45 -6.97 -20.69
CA GLY A 52 -5.88 -7.55 -19.42
C GLY A 52 -4.70 -8.11 -18.63
N SER A 53 -3.89 -8.95 -19.26
CA SER A 53 -2.69 -9.53 -18.62
C SER A 53 -1.68 -8.47 -18.19
N SER A 54 -1.38 -7.50 -19.07
CA SER A 54 -0.45 -6.41 -18.75
C SER A 54 -0.98 -5.52 -17.61
N TRP A 55 -2.29 -5.31 -17.57
CA TRP A 55 -2.94 -4.54 -16.51
C TRP A 55 -2.90 -5.29 -15.18
N ASP A 56 -3.12 -6.60 -15.18
CA ASP A 56 -3.04 -7.43 -13.97
C ASP A 56 -1.62 -7.44 -13.41
N GLU A 57 -0.59 -7.66 -14.24
CA GLU A 57 0.82 -7.57 -13.82
C GLU A 57 1.14 -6.18 -13.24
N ARG A 58 0.77 -5.11 -13.94
CA ARG A 58 1.02 -3.74 -13.49
C ARG A 58 0.34 -3.43 -12.16
N ARG A 59 -0.80 -4.06 -11.91
CA ARG A 59 -1.57 -3.90 -10.69
C ARG A 59 -0.93 -4.64 -9.52
N GLU A 60 -0.42 -5.85 -9.75
CA GLU A 60 0.37 -6.58 -8.77
C GLU A 60 1.60 -5.79 -8.35
N ASP A 61 2.36 -5.23 -9.31
CA ASP A 61 3.51 -4.34 -9.03
C ASP A 61 3.11 -3.16 -8.14
N MET A 62 1.98 -2.51 -8.43
CA MET A 62 1.50 -1.37 -7.63
C MET A 62 1.19 -1.79 -6.19
N VAL A 63 0.61 -2.96 -5.97
CA VAL A 63 0.32 -3.49 -4.63
C VAL A 63 1.63 -3.78 -3.88
N GLU A 64 2.64 -4.35 -4.53
CA GLU A 64 3.95 -4.61 -3.93
C GLU A 64 4.70 -3.32 -3.56
N ASP A 65 4.68 -2.31 -4.44
CA ASP A 65 5.26 -0.99 -4.17
C ASP A 65 4.58 -0.33 -2.97
N LEU A 66 3.26 -0.42 -2.88
CA LEU A 66 2.47 0.10 -1.76
C LEU A 66 2.77 -0.64 -0.44
N ASP A 67 2.94 -1.96 -0.47
CA ASP A 67 3.41 -2.74 0.70
C ASP A 67 4.80 -2.29 1.15
N THR A 68 5.70 -2.00 0.21
CA THR A 68 7.04 -1.52 0.50
C THR A 68 7.03 -0.17 1.22
N VAL A 69 6.24 0.79 0.70
CA VAL A 69 6.07 2.11 1.34
C VAL A 69 5.48 1.94 2.75
N TRP A 70 4.49 1.05 2.90
CA TRP A 70 3.88 0.75 4.18
C TRP A 70 4.88 0.21 5.21
N ARG A 71 5.75 -0.75 4.84
CA ARG A 71 6.78 -1.28 5.74
C ARG A 71 7.73 -0.19 6.23
N GLY A 72 8.07 0.76 5.36
CA GLY A 72 8.89 1.92 5.70
C GLY A 72 8.21 2.79 6.77
N VAL A 73 6.93 3.13 6.57
CA VAL A 73 6.14 3.91 7.54
C VAL A 73 6.04 3.21 8.89
N LYS A 74 5.75 1.90 8.91
CA LYS A 74 5.71 1.08 10.13
C LYS A 74 7.03 1.09 10.89
N LEU A 75 8.15 0.98 10.18
CA LEU A 75 9.48 1.00 10.77
C LEU A 75 9.75 2.33 11.46
N VAL A 76 9.38 3.44 10.81
CA VAL A 76 9.49 4.79 11.37
C VAL A 76 8.62 4.91 12.63
N GLU A 77 7.35 4.52 12.57
CA GLU A 77 6.42 4.54 13.71
C GLU A 77 6.98 3.79 14.93
N GLN A 78 7.50 2.58 14.70
CA GLN A 78 8.10 1.76 15.75
C GLN A 78 9.35 2.40 16.34
N GLY A 79 10.21 3.00 15.51
CA GLY A 79 11.40 3.72 15.96
C GLY A 79 11.06 4.89 16.89
N PHE A 80 10.04 5.67 16.54
CA PHE A 80 9.58 6.78 17.38
C PHE A 80 8.98 6.30 18.71
N ARG A 81 8.09 5.30 18.68
CA ARG A 81 7.50 4.75 19.92
C ARG A 81 8.55 4.17 20.87
N GLU A 82 9.56 3.49 20.32
CA GLU A 82 10.64 2.92 21.14
C GLU A 82 11.54 4.03 21.72
N MET A 83 11.85 5.06 20.93
CA MET A 83 12.59 6.23 21.43
C MET A 83 11.81 6.96 22.54
N ASP A 84 10.52 7.20 22.36
CA ASP A 84 9.67 7.84 23.38
C ASP A 84 9.61 7.02 24.67
N LYS A 85 9.50 5.70 24.56
CA LYS A 85 9.53 4.79 25.71
C LYS A 85 10.87 4.87 26.46
N GLN A 86 11.99 4.89 25.73
CA GLN A 86 13.32 5.02 26.35
C GLN A 86 13.51 6.38 27.04
N LEU A 87 13.04 7.46 26.42
CA LEU A 87 13.08 8.80 27.02
C LEU A 87 12.21 8.90 28.27
N GLY A 88 10.99 8.34 28.23
CA GLY A 88 10.09 8.29 29.39
C GLY A 88 10.69 7.50 30.56
N GLN A 89 11.29 6.35 30.29
CA GLN A 89 11.99 5.56 31.31
C GLN A 89 13.19 6.30 31.92
N GLY A 90 13.96 7.01 31.09
CA GLY A 90 15.09 7.83 31.55
C GLY A 90 14.66 8.98 32.45
N LEU A 91 13.49 9.58 32.21
CA LEU A 91 12.92 10.64 33.04
C LEU A 91 12.40 10.10 34.38
N ASP A 92 11.66 8.98 34.39
CA ASP A 92 11.17 8.37 35.64
C ASP A 92 12.31 7.88 36.55
N GLY A 93 13.39 7.36 35.95
CA GLY A 93 14.60 6.94 36.67
C GLY A 93 15.47 8.10 37.17
N ALA A 94 15.33 9.31 36.62
CA ALA A 94 16.05 10.51 37.05
C ALA A 94 15.32 11.31 38.14
N VAL A 95 14.03 11.03 38.36
CA VAL A 95 13.17 11.70 39.36
C VAL A 95 12.93 10.81 40.61
N SER A 96 13.44 9.56 40.62
CA SER A 96 13.52 8.69 41.81
C SER A 96 14.90 8.77 42.46
#